data_AF-A0A7V2XBM1-F1
#
_entry.id   AF-A0A7V2XBM1-F1
#
_cell.length_a   1.000
_cell.length_b   1.000
_cell.length_c   1.000
_cell.angle_alpha   90.00
_cell.angle_beta   90.00
_cell.angle_gamma   90.00
#
_symmetry.space_group_name_H-M   'P 1'
#
loop_
_entity.id
_entity.type
_entity.pdbx_description
1 polymer ?
#
loop_
_entity_poly.entity_id
_entity_poly.type
_entity_poly.pdbx_seq_one_letter_code
_entity_poly.pdbx_strand_id
1 'polypeptide(L)'
;VKRVLYYPLLMQRIVSNRMDLIVTVSRDSARAITEAFGVPPEKIRVVYNGLDSSQFAPLPDEPKKPNSLIFVGNSEDRKKGLLYLLQSLIYLPEEVSLTVVDGGAPQRIFGPLLTDKYKIAHRVHFTGKIGPGELIRLYNRAEVAVVPSLYEGFGFPAAEAMACELPVVACSAGALPEVVGEDGAGILVPPRDARALAEAIQKLLRDPALRRRMGRAARERVCKFFTWENAARRMVEVYREAIDAHR
;
A
#
# COMPACT_ATOMS: atom_id res chain seq x y z
N VAL A 1 3.08 -20.88 -24.52
CA VAL A 1 2.01 -21.31 -23.60
C VAL A 1 1.05 -20.15 -23.38
N LYS A 2 -0.13 -20.16 -24.01
CA LYS A 2 -1.19 -19.17 -23.72
C LYS A 2 -1.62 -19.39 -22.27
N ARG A 3 -1.32 -18.45 -21.37
CA ARG A 3 -1.89 -18.45 -20.02
C ARG A 3 -3.39 -18.26 -20.17
N VAL A 4 -4.15 -19.36 -20.13
CA VAL A 4 -5.59 -19.30 -19.95
C VAL A 4 -5.80 -18.76 -18.55
N LEU A 5 -6.13 -17.47 -18.46
CA LEU A 5 -6.47 -16.82 -17.21
C LEU A 5 -7.86 -17.32 -16.82
N TYR A 6 -7.93 -18.42 -16.08
CA TYR A 6 -9.18 -19.00 -15.57
C TYR A 6 -9.70 -18.16 -14.39
N TYR A 7 -10.07 -16.91 -14.66
CA TYR A 7 -11.00 -16.17 -13.81
C TYR A 7 -12.35 -16.27 -14.48
N PRO A 8 -13.20 -17.25 -14.12
CA PRO A 8 -14.52 -17.33 -14.70
C PRO A 8 -15.36 -16.16 -14.16
N LEU A 9 -15.21 -14.97 -14.75
CA LEU A 9 -15.94 -13.75 -14.40
C LEU A 9 -17.46 -14.01 -14.43
N LEU A 10 -17.90 -14.89 -15.34
CA LEU A 10 -19.27 -15.38 -15.39
C LEU A 10 -19.66 -16.14 -14.12
N MET A 11 -18.83 -17.08 -13.65
CA MET A 11 -19.06 -17.78 -12.38
C MET A 11 -19.04 -16.80 -11.20
N GLN A 12 -18.07 -15.88 -11.14
CA GLN A 12 -18.00 -14.88 -10.08
C GLN A 12 -19.25 -14.01 -10.05
N ARG A 13 -19.77 -13.60 -11.22
CA ARG A 13 -21.04 -12.88 -11.34
C ARG A 13 -22.22 -13.70 -10.82
N ILE A 14 -22.32 -14.97 -11.20
CA ILE A 14 -23.41 -15.86 -10.77
C ILE A 14 -23.35 -16.09 -9.25
N VAL A 15 -22.17 -16.44 -8.72
CA VAL A 15 -21.99 -16.76 -7.29
C VAL A 15 -22.22 -15.53 -6.43
N SER A 16 -21.60 -14.39 -6.77
CA SER A 16 -21.73 -13.16 -5.98
C SER A 16 -23.19 -12.69 -5.84
N ASN A 17 -23.98 -12.74 -6.91
CA ASN A 17 -25.40 -12.37 -6.84
C ASN A 17 -26.27 -13.33 -6.01
N ARG A 18 -25.81 -14.56 -5.79
CA ARG A 18 -26.49 -15.57 -4.97
C ARG A 18 -26.13 -15.51 -3.49
N MET A 19 -25.09 -14.76 -3.11
CA MET A 19 -24.75 -14.59 -1.70
C MET A 19 -25.74 -13.66 -1.01
N ASP A 20 -26.02 -13.92 0.27
CA ASP A 20 -26.85 -13.05 1.10
C ASP A 20 -26.10 -11.77 1.45
N LEU A 21 -24.84 -11.92 1.87
CA LEU A 21 -23.90 -10.84 2.13
C LEU A 21 -22.53 -11.13 1.50
N ILE A 22 -21.86 -10.07 1.04
CA ILE A 22 -20.47 -10.10 0.56
C ILE A 22 -19.64 -9.19 1.45
N VAL A 23 -18.55 -9.71 2.00
CA VAL A 23 -17.55 -8.91 2.71
C VAL A 23 -16.41 -8.55 1.78
N THR A 24 -16.00 -7.29 1.81
CA THR A 24 -14.85 -6.80 1.06
C THR A 24 -14.01 -5.84 1.89
N VAL A 25 -12.79 -5.57 1.46
CA VAL A 25 -11.75 -4.91 2.27
C VAL A 25 -11.63 -3.40 2.05
N SER A 26 -12.40 -2.84 1.12
CA SER A 26 -12.41 -1.41 0.82
C SER A 26 -13.70 -0.98 0.13
N ARG A 27 -14.05 0.30 0.23
CA ARG A 27 -15.17 0.87 -0.52
C ARG A 27 -14.88 0.85 -2.02
N ASP A 28 -13.63 1.03 -2.42
CA ASP A 28 -13.23 0.87 -3.82
C ASP A 28 -13.55 -0.53 -4.36
N SER A 29 -13.21 -1.58 -3.60
CA SER A 29 -13.57 -2.95 -3.98
C SER A 29 -15.08 -3.17 -3.97
N ALA A 30 -15.83 -2.55 -3.04
CA ALA A 30 -17.29 -2.64 -3.03
C ALA A 30 -17.92 -2.03 -4.31
N ARG A 31 -17.43 -0.87 -4.74
CA ARG A 31 -17.84 -0.26 -6.02
C ARG A 31 -17.49 -1.15 -7.20
N ALA A 32 -16.25 -1.65 -7.26
CA ALA A 32 -15.81 -2.52 -8.34
C ALA A 32 -16.62 -3.82 -8.45
N ILE A 33 -17.01 -4.42 -7.32
CA ILE A 33 -17.89 -5.60 -7.28
C ILE A 33 -19.28 -5.25 -7.84
N THR A 34 -19.84 -4.11 -7.43
CA THR A 34 -21.13 -3.61 -7.93
C THR A 34 -21.08 -3.38 -9.44
N GLU A 35 -20.08 -2.65 -9.93
CA GLU A 35 -19.92 -2.30 -11.33
C GLU A 35 -19.65 -3.52 -12.23
N ALA A 36 -18.79 -4.43 -11.79
CA ALA A 36 -18.37 -5.59 -12.60
C ALA A 36 -19.41 -6.72 -12.59
N PHE A 37 -20.09 -6.94 -11.46
CA PHE A 37 -20.94 -8.12 -11.26
C PHE A 37 -22.41 -7.80 -11.03
N GLY A 38 -22.79 -6.53 -10.84
CA GLY A 38 -24.17 -6.11 -10.61
C GLY A 38 -24.71 -6.49 -9.24
N VAL A 39 -23.83 -6.76 -8.27
CA VAL A 39 -24.25 -7.06 -6.89
C VAL A 39 -24.83 -5.78 -6.26
N PRO A 40 -26.03 -5.84 -5.67
CA PRO A 40 -26.61 -4.67 -5.02
C PRO A 40 -25.75 -4.17 -3.83
N PRO A 41 -25.49 -2.85 -3.71
CA PRO A 41 -24.65 -2.30 -2.63
C PRO A 41 -25.09 -2.68 -1.22
N GLU A 42 -26.39 -2.85 -0.99
CA GLU A 42 -26.98 -3.26 0.29
C GLU A 42 -26.57 -4.68 0.72
N LYS A 43 -26.10 -5.53 -0.21
CA LYS A 43 -25.53 -6.84 0.10
C LYS A 43 -24.04 -6.79 0.44
N ILE A 44 -23.39 -5.64 0.28
CA ILE A 44 -21.93 -5.53 0.46
C ILE A 44 -21.62 -4.86 1.80
N ARG A 45 -20.73 -5.47 2.58
CA ARG A 45 -20.20 -4.91 3.83
C ARG A 45 -18.70 -4.71 3.67
N VAL A 46 -18.25 -3.49 3.97
CA VAL A 46 -16.81 -3.19 4.02
C VAL A 46 -16.29 -3.50 5.42
N VAL A 47 -15.36 -4.44 5.50
CA VAL A 47 -14.58 -4.76 6.69
C VAL A 47 -13.11 -4.54 6.32
N TYR A 48 -12.57 -3.41 6.76
CA TYR A 48 -11.15 -3.11 6.52
C TYR A 48 -10.27 -4.18 7.14
N ASN A 49 -9.13 -4.47 6.49
CA ASN A 49 -8.15 -5.37 7.09
C ASN A 49 -7.55 -4.73 8.35
N GLY A 50 -7.20 -5.60 9.30
CA GLY A 50 -6.44 -5.21 10.46
C GLY A 50 -4.93 -5.26 10.22
N LEU A 51 -4.22 -4.47 11.00
CA LEU A 51 -2.77 -4.49 11.17
C LEU A 51 -2.47 -4.75 12.65
N ASP A 52 -1.36 -5.45 12.91
CA ASP A 52 -0.78 -5.51 14.26
C ASP A 52 0.12 -4.28 14.49
N SER A 53 -0.45 -3.23 15.07
CA SER A 53 0.26 -2.00 15.42
C SER A 53 1.19 -2.13 16.63
N SER A 54 1.19 -3.28 17.32
CA SER A 54 2.19 -3.61 18.34
C SER A 54 3.48 -4.13 17.70
N GLN A 55 3.36 -4.83 16.56
CA GLN A 55 4.49 -5.28 15.76
C GLN A 55 5.03 -4.18 14.84
N PHE A 56 4.16 -3.51 14.08
CA PHE A 56 4.54 -2.37 13.24
C PHE A 56 4.46 -1.09 14.07
N ALA A 57 5.59 -0.70 14.64
CA ALA A 57 5.70 0.40 15.58
C ALA A 57 6.98 1.21 15.38
N PRO A 58 7.02 2.49 15.82
CA PRO A 58 8.24 3.26 15.81
C PRO A 58 9.27 2.61 16.74
N LEU A 59 10.52 2.54 16.27
CA LEU A 59 11.68 2.04 17.00
C LEU A 59 12.58 3.23 17.34
N PRO A 60 12.55 3.76 18.57
CA PRO A 60 13.30 4.97 18.96
C PRO A 60 14.81 4.86 18.74
N ASP A 61 15.36 3.65 18.90
CA ASP A 61 16.78 3.38 18.79
C ASP A 61 17.25 3.12 17.34
N GLU A 62 16.33 3.13 16.37
CA GLU A 62 16.65 2.89 14.97
C GLU A 62 16.85 4.23 14.22
N PRO A 63 18.09 4.64 13.92
CA PRO A 63 18.35 5.93 13.31
C PRO A 63 17.83 5.99 11.87
N LYS A 64 17.14 7.08 11.53
CA LYS A 64 16.72 7.39 10.16
C LYS A 64 17.95 7.56 9.27
N LYS A 65 17.97 6.92 8.10
CA LYS A 65 18.97 7.14 7.04
C LYS A 65 18.55 8.37 6.23
N PRO A 66 19.34 9.45 6.17
CA PRO A 66 18.99 10.62 5.37
C PRO A 66 18.73 10.30 3.89
N ASN A 67 17.80 11.02 3.27
CA ASN A 67 17.46 10.89 1.84
C ASN A 67 17.09 9.47 1.42
N SER A 68 16.45 8.70 2.32
CA SER A 68 16.11 7.30 2.07
C SER A 68 14.62 7.09 1.82
N LEU A 69 14.34 6.36 0.74
CA LEU A 69 13.01 5.92 0.35
C LEU A 69 12.89 4.41 0.56
N ILE A 70 11.69 3.94 0.86
CA ILE A 70 11.37 2.51 0.85
C ILE A 70 10.14 2.25 -0.01
N PHE A 71 10.22 1.19 -0.79
CA PHE A 71 9.10 0.58 -1.50
C PHE A 71 9.02 -0.88 -1.11
N VAL A 72 7.81 -1.36 -0.83
CA VAL A 72 7.56 -2.75 -0.42
C VAL A 72 6.50 -3.33 -1.34
N GLY A 73 6.90 -4.33 -2.13
CA GLY A 73 6.02 -4.94 -3.12
C GLY A 73 6.74 -5.79 -4.15
N ASN A 74 5.96 -6.60 -4.87
CA ASN A 74 6.48 -7.42 -5.96
C ASN A 74 6.93 -6.52 -7.13
N SER A 75 8.23 -6.52 -7.42
CA SER A 75 8.83 -5.64 -8.43
C SER A 75 8.43 -5.98 -9.88
N GLU A 76 7.94 -7.20 -10.13
CA GLU A 76 7.45 -7.63 -11.44
C GLU A 76 5.96 -7.35 -11.67
N ASP A 77 5.21 -7.07 -10.59
CA ASP A 77 3.81 -6.71 -10.73
C ASP A 77 3.69 -5.25 -11.17
N ARG A 78 3.34 -5.05 -12.44
CA ARG A 78 3.14 -3.72 -13.03
C ARG A 78 2.09 -2.91 -12.28
N LYS A 79 1.15 -3.55 -11.58
CA LYS A 79 0.15 -2.86 -10.74
C LYS A 79 0.77 -2.21 -9.50
N LYS A 80 1.94 -2.65 -9.04
CA LYS A 80 2.67 -2.02 -7.92
C LYS A 80 3.36 -0.72 -8.33
N GLY A 81 3.41 -0.38 -9.62
CA GLY A 81 3.85 0.93 -10.08
C GLY A 81 5.34 1.26 -9.93
N LEU A 82 6.18 0.24 -9.67
CA LEU A 82 7.64 0.43 -9.50
C LEU A 82 8.28 1.19 -10.67
N LEU A 83 7.80 0.98 -11.89
CA LEU A 83 8.24 1.74 -13.08
C LEU A 83 8.21 3.26 -12.84
N TYR A 84 7.10 3.78 -12.32
CA TYR A 84 6.91 5.23 -12.13
C TYR A 84 7.74 5.76 -10.97
N LEU A 85 7.95 4.95 -9.93
CA LEU A 85 8.87 5.28 -8.85
C LEU A 85 10.32 5.33 -9.33
N LEU A 86 10.76 4.35 -10.12
CA LEU A 86 12.11 4.37 -10.70
C LEU A 86 12.30 5.58 -11.63
N GLN A 87 11.29 5.93 -12.44
CA GLN A 87 11.32 7.16 -13.24
C GLN A 87 11.38 8.43 -12.37
N SER A 88 10.72 8.44 -11.21
CA SER A 88 10.73 9.61 -10.31
C SER A 88 12.13 9.95 -9.78
N LEU A 89 13.00 8.95 -9.64
CA LEU A 89 14.38 9.14 -9.17
C LEU A 89 15.22 10.03 -10.12
N ILE A 90 14.85 10.10 -11.40
CA ILE A 90 15.49 10.97 -12.40
C ILE A 90 15.32 12.45 -12.05
N TYR A 91 14.22 12.80 -11.37
CA TYR A 91 13.90 14.18 -10.97
C TYR A 91 14.35 14.50 -9.54
N LEU A 92 14.91 13.54 -8.82
CA LEU A 92 15.31 13.68 -7.41
C LEU A 92 16.83 13.87 -7.30
N PRO A 93 17.31 14.61 -6.27
CA PRO A 93 18.75 14.79 -6.01
C PRO A 93 19.49 13.46 -5.93
N GLU A 94 20.77 13.45 -6.30
CA GLU A 94 21.54 12.22 -6.49
C GLU A 94 21.75 11.42 -5.18
N GLU A 95 21.71 12.11 -4.05
CA GLU A 95 21.86 11.55 -2.71
C GLU A 95 20.63 10.73 -2.28
N VAL A 96 19.50 10.85 -3.00
CA VAL A 96 18.29 10.09 -2.69
C VAL A 96 18.46 8.63 -3.09
N SER A 97 18.36 7.74 -2.11
CA SER A 97 18.47 6.29 -2.29
C SER A 97 17.13 5.60 -2.05
N LEU A 98 16.88 4.52 -2.79
CA LEU A 98 15.65 3.72 -2.71
C LEU A 98 15.98 2.28 -2.29
N THR A 99 15.34 1.82 -1.23
CA THR A 99 15.31 0.40 -0.86
C THR A 99 14.04 -0.25 -1.39
N VAL A 100 14.19 -1.28 -2.22
CA VAL A 100 13.10 -2.10 -2.77
C VAL A 100 13.06 -3.43 -2.02
N VAL A 101 12.01 -3.61 -1.22
CA VAL A 101 11.73 -4.86 -0.54
C VAL A 101 10.80 -5.72 -1.40
N ASP A 102 11.34 -6.82 -1.91
CA ASP A 102 10.62 -7.79 -2.75
C ASP A 102 11.01 -9.21 -2.36
N GLY A 103 10.03 -10.07 -2.09
CA GLY A 103 10.22 -11.48 -1.73
C GLY A 103 10.84 -12.36 -2.83
N GLY A 104 11.09 -11.84 -4.03
CA GLY A 104 11.59 -12.60 -5.19
C GLY A 104 12.99 -12.27 -5.73
N ALA A 105 13.73 -11.29 -5.20
CA ALA A 105 15.10 -11.04 -5.66
C ALA A 105 16.04 -12.20 -5.22
N PRO A 106 17.02 -12.63 -6.04
CA PRO A 106 17.59 -11.96 -7.23
C PRO A 106 17.06 -12.45 -8.59
N GLN A 107 16.02 -13.28 -8.68
CA GLN A 107 15.56 -13.84 -9.97
C GLN A 107 14.63 -12.92 -10.77
N ARG A 108 14.48 -11.65 -10.36
CA ARG A 108 13.64 -10.65 -11.02
C ARG A 108 14.47 -9.82 -11.99
N ILE A 109 13.94 -9.63 -13.20
CA ILE A 109 14.65 -9.02 -14.32
C ILE A 109 14.16 -7.57 -14.51
N PHE A 110 12.87 -7.32 -14.28
CA PHE A 110 12.25 -6.05 -14.65
C PHE A 110 12.79 -4.85 -13.86
N GLY A 111 12.89 -4.97 -12.53
CA GLY A 111 13.43 -3.92 -11.67
C GLY A 111 14.87 -3.53 -12.04
N PRO A 112 15.83 -4.47 -12.01
CA PRO A 112 17.22 -4.22 -12.39
C PRO A 112 17.40 -3.68 -13.82
N LEU A 113 16.67 -4.22 -14.81
CA LEU A 113 16.73 -3.71 -16.18
C LEU A 113 16.28 -2.24 -16.27
N LEU A 114 15.26 -1.85 -15.50
CA LEU A 114 14.81 -0.45 -15.46
C LEU A 114 15.84 0.45 -14.78
N THR A 115 16.50 -0.02 -13.72
CA THR A 115 17.54 0.79 -13.06
C THR A 115 18.74 1.04 -13.97
N ASP A 116 19.13 0.05 -14.78
CA ASP A 116 20.20 0.21 -15.78
C ASP A 116 19.76 1.14 -16.91
N LYS A 117 18.54 0.96 -17.43
CA LYS A 117 17.96 1.81 -18.47
C LYS A 117 17.93 3.28 -18.09
N TYR A 118 17.59 3.58 -16.83
CA TYR A 118 17.54 4.95 -16.31
C TYR A 118 18.86 5.43 -15.70
N LYS A 119 19.91 4.60 -15.68
CA LYS A 119 21.22 4.91 -15.09
C LYS A 119 21.16 5.31 -13.61
N ILE A 120 20.34 4.59 -12.84
CA ILE A 120 20.08 4.84 -11.40
C ILE A 120 20.41 3.62 -10.51
N ALA A 121 21.05 2.59 -11.07
CA ALA A 121 21.32 1.34 -10.34
C ALA A 121 22.11 1.55 -9.03
N HIS A 122 23.04 2.50 -8.99
CA HIS A 122 23.82 2.85 -7.80
C HIS A 122 22.97 3.46 -6.67
N ARG A 123 21.75 3.92 -6.95
CA ARG A 123 20.83 4.53 -5.99
C ARG A 123 19.75 3.57 -5.49
N VAL A 124 19.62 2.39 -6.09
CA VAL A 124 18.53 1.44 -5.82
C VAL A 124 19.08 0.15 -5.24
N HIS A 125 18.64 -0.19 -4.03
CA HIS A 125 19.02 -1.42 -3.35
C HIS A 125 17.83 -2.38 -3.27
N PHE A 126 17.96 -3.57 -3.87
CA PHE A 126 16.98 -4.64 -3.75
C PHE A 126 17.35 -5.58 -2.62
N THR A 127 16.50 -5.72 -1.61
CA THR A 127 16.82 -6.52 -0.42
C THR A 127 16.67 -8.03 -0.65
N GLY A 128 15.86 -8.42 -1.64
CA GLY A 128 15.33 -9.78 -1.72
C GLY A 128 14.42 -10.12 -0.55
N LYS A 129 14.22 -11.42 -0.33
CA LYS A 129 13.34 -11.92 0.73
C LYS A 129 13.94 -11.64 2.11
N ILE A 130 13.25 -10.82 2.88
CA ILE A 130 13.60 -10.50 4.27
C ILE A 130 12.50 -10.97 5.23
N GLY A 131 12.85 -11.15 6.50
CA GLY A 131 11.89 -11.47 7.55
C GLY A 131 11.14 -10.24 8.07
N PRO A 132 10.02 -10.42 8.81
CA PRO A 132 9.22 -9.32 9.33
C PRO A 132 10.02 -8.32 10.20
N GLY A 133 10.92 -8.80 11.05
CA GLY A 133 11.74 -7.93 11.91
C GLY A 133 12.66 -6.99 11.13
N GLU A 134 13.23 -7.45 10.02
CA GLU A 134 14.07 -6.59 9.16
C GLU A 134 13.20 -5.60 8.38
N LEU A 135 12.03 -6.00 7.90
CA LEU A 135 11.08 -5.09 7.25
C LEU A 135 10.68 -3.93 8.18
N ILE A 136 10.36 -4.23 9.45
CA ILE A 136 10.02 -3.20 10.45
C ILE A 136 11.21 -2.25 10.66
N ARG A 137 12.44 -2.76 10.76
CA ARG A 137 13.64 -1.91 10.83
C ARG A 137 13.80 -1.03 9.59
N LEU A 138 13.56 -1.57 8.39
CA LEU A 138 13.65 -0.77 7.15
C LEU A 138 12.60 0.35 7.09
N TYR A 139 11.36 0.09 7.50
CA TYR A 139 10.36 1.15 7.66
C TYR A 139 10.82 2.21 8.67
N ASN A 140 11.42 1.79 9.78
CA ASN A 140 11.94 2.71 10.79
C ASN A 140 13.16 3.50 10.33
N ARG A 141 14.04 2.92 9.49
CA ARG A 141 15.21 3.60 8.90
C ARG A 141 14.86 4.57 7.78
N ALA A 142 13.83 4.28 6.98
CA ALA A 142 13.47 5.11 5.84
C ALA A 142 12.92 6.48 6.25
N GLU A 143 13.10 7.53 5.42
CA GLU A 143 12.47 8.84 5.66
C GLU A 143 11.10 8.97 5.01
N VAL A 144 10.85 8.26 3.90
CA VAL A 144 9.57 8.25 3.19
C VAL A 144 9.28 6.85 2.66
N ALA A 145 8.06 6.35 2.89
CA ALA A 145 7.53 5.19 2.18
C ALA A 145 6.83 5.64 0.90
N VAL A 146 7.08 4.96 -0.21
CA VAL A 146 6.44 5.25 -1.49
C VAL A 146 5.63 4.04 -1.94
N VAL A 147 4.33 4.24 -2.13
CA VAL A 147 3.37 3.22 -2.57
C VAL A 147 2.72 3.66 -3.89
N PRO A 148 3.44 3.54 -5.02
CA PRO A 148 3.02 4.06 -6.32
C PRO A 148 2.02 3.13 -7.04
N SER A 149 1.34 2.25 -6.29
CA SER A 149 0.49 1.21 -6.85
C SER A 149 -0.66 1.80 -7.67
N LEU A 150 -0.88 1.24 -8.85
CA LEU A 150 -2.01 1.54 -9.73
C LEU A 150 -3.31 0.89 -9.27
N TYR A 151 -3.22 -0.10 -8.38
CA TYR A 151 -4.34 -0.73 -7.73
C TYR A 151 -3.88 -1.47 -6.47
N GLU A 152 -4.61 -1.27 -5.36
CA GLU A 152 -4.50 -2.07 -4.14
C GLU A 152 -5.91 -2.37 -3.64
N GLY A 153 -6.16 -3.62 -3.22
CA GLY A 153 -7.43 -3.98 -2.57
C GLY A 153 -7.58 -3.32 -1.20
N PHE A 154 -6.47 -3.17 -0.46
CA PHE A 154 -6.41 -2.46 0.82
C PHE A 154 -5.19 -1.53 0.86
N GLY A 155 -3.98 -2.09 0.76
CA GLY A 155 -2.73 -1.32 0.78
C GLY A 155 -1.90 -1.53 2.05
N PHE A 156 -1.62 -2.79 2.39
CA PHE A 156 -0.80 -3.15 3.55
C PHE A 156 0.54 -2.40 3.64
N PRO A 157 1.33 -2.24 2.55
CA PRO A 157 2.58 -1.48 2.63
C PRO A 157 2.41 -0.03 3.13
N ALA A 158 1.29 0.62 2.77
CA ALA A 158 0.99 1.95 3.29
C ALA A 158 0.64 1.88 4.77
N ALA A 159 -0.29 1.00 5.17
CA ALA A 159 -0.71 0.85 6.56
C ALA A 159 0.45 0.48 7.50
N GLU A 160 1.33 -0.44 7.09
CA GLU A 160 2.53 -0.86 7.82
C GLU A 160 3.50 0.31 8.03
N ALA A 161 3.82 1.05 6.96
CA ALA A 161 4.68 2.23 7.04
C ALA A 161 4.07 3.31 7.96
N MET A 162 2.79 3.61 7.78
CA MET A 162 2.05 4.57 8.60
C MET A 162 2.08 4.19 10.08
N ALA A 163 1.91 2.90 10.41
CA ALA A 163 2.00 2.42 11.79
C ALA A 163 3.39 2.63 12.42
N CYS A 164 4.46 2.56 11.62
CA CYS A 164 5.84 2.87 12.04
C CYS A 164 6.16 4.38 12.06
N GLU A 165 5.17 5.27 12.02
CA GLU A 165 5.33 6.73 11.90
C GLU A 165 6.14 7.18 10.68
N LEU A 166 6.16 6.38 9.62
CA LEU A 166 6.80 6.74 8.36
C LEU A 166 5.79 7.46 7.46
N PRO A 167 6.03 8.74 7.08
CA PRO A 167 5.16 9.42 6.13
C PRO A 167 5.13 8.69 4.78
N VAL A 168 3.94 8.62 4.19
CA VAL A 168 3.68 7.87 2.95
C VAL A 168 3.36 8.83 1.80
N VAL A 169 3.99 8.59 0.65
CA VAL A 169 3.52 9.09 -0.66
C VAL A 169 2.88 7.91 -1.39
N ALA A 170 1.60 8.01 -1.72
CA ALA A 170 0.86 6.95 -2.38
C ALA A 170 0.11 7.46 -3.61
N CYS A 171 -0.18 6.57 -4.55
CA CYS A 171 -1.06 6.92 -5.67
C CYS A 171 -2.53 7.00 -5.22
N SER A 172 -3.31 7.89 -5.83
CA SER A 172 -4.76 8.00 -5.65
C SER A 172 -5.51 6.91 -6.43
N ALA A 173 -5.21 5.64 -6.13
CA ALA A 173 -5.73 4.49 -6.85
C ALA A 173 -6.09 3.33 -5.91
N GLY A 174 -7.13 2.58 -6.27
CA GLY A 174 -7.65 1.49 -5.44
C GLY A 174 -8.08 2.01 -4.05
N ALA A 175 -7.79 1.21 -3.03
CA ALA A 175 -8.09 1.54 -1.64
C ALA A 175 -7.09 2.51 -0.97
N LEU A 176 -6.02 2.93 -1.66
CA LEU A 176 -4.98 3.78 -1.05
C LEU A 176 -5.52 5.10 -0.48
N PRO A 177 -6.46 5.82 -1.13
CA PRO A 177 -7.05 7.01 -0.53
C PRO A 177 -7.80 6.73 0.78
N GLU A 178 -8.39 5.55 0.93
CA GLU A 178 -9.09 5.16 2.16
C GLU A 178 -8.11 4.90 3.30
N VAL A 179 -6.99 4.23 3.01
CA VAL A 179 -5.95 3.92 3.99
C VAL A 179 -5.15 5.16 4.39
N VAL A 180 -4.58 5.85 3.40
CA VAL A 180 -3.69 7.01 3.63
C VAL A 180 -4.47 8.21 4.16
N GLY A 181 -5.70 8.40 3.70
CA GLY A 181 -6.53 9.55 4.07
C GLY A 181 -6.13 10.84 3.35
N GLU A 182 -7.08 11.78 3.29
CA GLU A 182 -6.89 13.14 2.75
C GLU A 182 -6.64 14.17 3.88
N ASP A 183 -6.61 13.70 5.13
CA ASP A 183 -6.46 14.45 6.38
C ASP A 183 -5.00 14.79 6.74
N GLY A 184 -4.08 14.62 5.80
CA GLY A 184 -2.66 14.94 5.99
C GLY A 184 -1.83 13.83 6.65
N ALA A 185 -2.37 12.61 6.77
CA ALA A 185 -1.66 11.39 7.18
C ALA A 185 -0.75 10.81 6.07
N GLY A 186 -0.78 11.37 4.87
CA GLY A 186 0.14 11.10 3.78
C GLY A 186 -0.06 12.07 2.62
N ILE A 187 0.62 11.82 1.49
CA ILE A 187 0.43 12.56 0.24
C ILE A 187 -0.11 11.60 -0.82
N LEU A 188 -1.26 11.94 -1.41
CA LEU A 188 -1.81 11.24 -2.55
C LEU A 188 -1.41 11.94 -3.85
N VAL A 189 -0.94 11.18 -4.83
CA VAL A 189 -0.56 11.68 -6.16
C VAL A 189 -1.29 10.93 -7.27
N PRO A 190 -1.47 11.52 -8.47
CA PRO A 190 -2.06 10.80 -9.58
C PRO A 190 -1.29 9.52 -9.95
N PRO A 191 -1.98 8.43 -10.31
CA PRO A 191 -1.32 7.22 -10.78
C PRO A 191 -0.60 7.48 -12.11
N ARG A 192 0.50 6.75 -12.34
CA ARG A 192 1.31 6.84 -13.57
C ARG A 192 2.03 8.17 -13.79
N ASP A 193 2.18 8.99 -12.74
CA ASP A 193 2.85 10.27 -12.80
C ASP A 193 4.15 10.26 -11.98
N ALA A 194 5.27 10.03 -12.67
CA ALA A 194 6.59 10.01 -12.07
C ALA A 194 7.04 11.39 -11.55
N ARG A 195 6.54 12.47 -12.13
CA ARG A 195 6.91 13.84 -11.74
C ARG A 195 6.17 14.25 -10.49
N ALA A 196 4.86 13.98 -10.41
CA ALA A 196 4.08 14.19 -9.20
C ALA A 196 4.63 13.36 -8.01
N LEU A 197 5.06 12.11 -8.26
CA LEU A 197 5.77 11.30 -7.26
C LEU A 197 7.05 12.01 -6.77
N ALA A 198 7.90 12.47 -7.69
CA ALA A 198 9.15 13.14 -7.33
C ALA A 198 8.91 14.43 -6.55
N GLU A 199 7.93 15.25 -6.96
CA GLU A 199 7.59 16.51 -6.28
C GLU A 199 7.09 16.25 -4.85
N ALA A 200 6.23 15.25 -4.65
CA ALA A 200 5.74 14.85 -3.34
C ALA A 200 6.86 14.30 -2.45
N ILE A 201 7.75 13.45 -2.99
CA ILE A 201 8.91 12.93 -2.29
C ILE A 201 9.84 14.09 -1.88
N GLN A 202 10.15 14.99 -2.80
CA GLN A 202 11.05 16.12 -2.55
C GLN A 202 10.48 17.06 -1.47
N LYS A 203 9.16 17.30 -1.49
CA LYS A 203 8.47 18.07 -0.44
C LYS A 203 8.71 17.47 0.94
N LEU A 204 8.56 16.15 1.08
CA LEU A 204 8.81 15.47 2.35
C LEU A 204 10.29 15.48 2.72
N LEU A 205 11.21 15.21 1.79
CA LEU A 205 12.64 15.18 2.09
C LEU A 205 13.20 16.55 2.52
N ARG A 206 12.64 17.66 2.01
CA ARG A 206 13.05 19.02 2.38
C ARG A 206 12.52 19.52 3.72
N ASP A 207 11.45 18.92 4.25
CA ASP A 207 10.78 19.40 5.46
C ASP A 207 10.71 18.30 6.54
N PRO A 208 11.73 18.20 7.42
CA PRO A 208 11.73 17.24 8.52
C PRO A 208 10.57 17.43 9.51
N ALA A 209 10.07 18.66 9.69
CA ALA A 209 8.96 18.95 10.60
C ALA A 209 7.64 18.41 10.03
N LEU A 210 7.42 18.57 8.72
CA LEU A 210 6.31 17.96 8.01
C LEU A 210 6.38 16.43 8.09
N ARG A 211 7.55 15.81 7.86
CA ARG A 211 7.71 14.34 7.99
C ARG A 211 7.26 13.84 9.36
N ARG A 212 7.73 14.48 10.44
CA ARG A 212 7.39 14.10 11.82
C ARG A 212 5.89 14.26 12.12
N ARG A 213 5.30 15.39 11.70
CA ARG A 213 3.87 15.65 11.92
C ARG A 213 2.99 14.66 11.15
N MET A 214 3.32 14.42 9.88
CA MET A 214 2.60 13.49 9.00
C MET A 214 2.75 12.04 9.49
N GLY A 215 3.95 11.62 9.90
CA GLY A 215 4.19 10.28 10.45
C GLY A 215 3.35 9.99 11.70
N ARG A 216 3.25 10.95 12.62
CA ARG A 216 2.36 10.81 13.80
C ARG A 216 0.89 10.70 13.42
N ALA A 217 0.41 11.60 12.56
CA ALA A 217 -0.97 11.55 12.05
C ALA A 217 -1.27 10.22 11.34
N ALA A 218 -0.29 9.69 10.59
CA ALA A 218 -0.37 8.41 9.93
C ALA A 218 -0.57 7.24 10.92
N ARG A 219 0.23 7.18 11.98
CA ARG A 219 0.10 6.16 13.03
C ARG A 219 -1.22 6.28 13.78
N GLU A 220 -1.61 7.49 14.19
CA GLU A 220 -2.89 7.74 14.85
C GLU A 220 -4.06 7.23 14.02
N ARG A 221 -4.04 7.49 12.71
CA ARG A 221 -5.06 7.00 11.76
C ARG A 221 -5.11 5.47 11.71
N VAL A 222 -3.96 4.82 11.55
CA VAL A 222 -3.91 3.35 11.47
C VAL A 222 -4.38 2.71 12.77
N CYS A 223 -3.90 3.17 13.92
CA CYS A 223 -4.33 2.67 15.23
C CYS A 223 -5.82 2.91 15.49
N LYS A 224 -6.39 3.97 14.92
CA LYS A 224 -7.82 4.30 15.06
C LYS A 224 -8.71 3.41 14.20
N PHE A 225 -8.33 3.14 12.95
CA PHE A 225 -9.24 2.53 11.96
C PHE A 225 -8.88 1.11 11.54
N PHE A 226 -7.59 0.75 11.52
CA PHE A 226 -7.09 -0.44 10.83
C PHE A 226 -6.43 -1.44 11.78
N THR A 227 -7.01 -1.67 12.96
CA THR A 227 -6.55 -2.70 13.90
C THR A 227 -7.29 -4.02 13.66
N TRP A 228 -6.65 -5.15 13.98
CA TRP A 228 -7.31 -6.46 13.96
C TRP A 228 -8.52 -6.53 14.88
N GLU A 229 -8.49 -5.82 16.00
CA GLU A 229 -9.63 -5.73 16.90
C GLU A 229 -10.83 -5.07 16.24
N ASN A 230 -10.63 -3.95 15.55
CA ASN A 230 -11.71 -3.28 14.82
C ASN A 230 -12.26 -4.16 13.69
N ALA A 231 -11.37 -4.80 12.92
CA ALA A 231 -11.76 -5.73 11.85
C ALA A 231 -12.60 -6.90 12.41
N ALA A 232 -12.17 -7.50 13.52
CA ALA A 232 -12.87 -8.60 14.18
C ALA A 232 -14.25 -8.18 14.70
N ARG A 233 -14.34 -7.02 15.39
CA ARG A 233 -15.62 -6.48 15.88
C ARG A 233 -16.60 -6.26 14.73
N ARG A 234 -16.14 -5.63 13.63
CA ARG A 234 -16.98 -5.38 12.45
C ARG A 234 -17.39 -6.68 11.75
N MET A 235 -16.51 -7.67 11.68
CA MET A 235 -16.85 -8.97 11.11
C MET A 235 -17.91 -9.70 11.95
N VAL A 236 -17.83 -9.64 13.28
CA VAL A 236 -18.84 -10.21 14.19
C VAL A 236 -20.21 -9.56 13.98
N GLU A 237 -20.26 -8.24 13.74
CA GLU A 237 -21.51 -7.56 13.39
C GLU A 237 -22.11 -8.09 12.08
N VAL A 238 -21.28 -8.31 11.05
CA VAL A 238 -21.74 -8.91 9.78
C VAL A 238 -22.25 -10.34 9.99
N TYR A 239 -21.59 -11.13 10.83
CA TYR A 239 -22.10 -12.48 11.16
C TYR A 239 -23.45 -12.45 11.86
N ARG A 240 -23.64 -11.53 12.81
CA ARG A 240 -24.94 -11.35 13.48
C ARG A 240 -26.02 -10.95 12.49
N GLU A 241 -25.74 -10.01 11.61
CA GLU A 241 -26.64 -9.59 10.54
C GLU A 241 -27.05 -10.77 9.64
N ALA A 242 -26.08 -11.58 9.21
CA ALA A 242 -26.35 -12.77 8.40
C ALA A 242 -27.25 -13.78 9.12
N ILE A 243 -27.00 -14.04 10.40
CA ILE A 243 -27.76 -14.99 11.23
C ILE A 243 -29.20 -14.48 11.44
N ASP A 244 -29.37 -13.20 11.77
CA ASP A 244 -30.68 -12.63 12.06
C ASP A 244 -31.57 -12.53 10.81
N ALA A 245 -30.98 -12.34 9.61
CA ALA A 245 -31.73 -12.39 8.35
C ALA A 245 -32.28 -13.78 7.98
N HIS A 246 -31.79 -14.84 8.65
CA HIS A 246 -32.22 -16.24 8.44
C HIS A 246 -33.17 -16.75 9.53
N ARG A 247 -33.49 -15.93 10.53
CA ARG A 247 -34.50 -16.22 11.56
C ARG A 247 -35.86 -15.69 11.14
#